data_AF-A0A2N8UA47-F1
#
_entry.id   AF-A0A2N8UA47-F1
#
_cell.length_a   1.000
_cell.length_b   1.000
_cell.length_c   1.000
_cell.angle_alpha   90.00
_cell.angle_beta   90.00
_cell.angle_gamma   90.00
#
_symmetry.space_group_name_H-M   'P 1'
#
loop_
_entity.id
_entity.type
_entity.pdbx_description
1 polymer ?
#
loop_
_entity_poly.entity_id
_entity_poly.type
_entity_poly.pdbx_seq_one_letter_code
_entity_poly.pdbx_strand_id
1 'polypeptide(L)'
;MSLLRSFGQALQRSVEVARDETAKMMRMEISPTSKNQGALLIYAMTQPAHLSNFATGSDSDIGGLSQCRLGLDESSRGRFYGTLSSQVPRGGKIEKSGYAGFRNRNRPTLFGNQCWDTTVHPYLALRVRNKLAKKSVGADKVEKADAHGGSGLRAALHASDPSGPAASRAVHALGLGRKELPGPKFFVNIQTDGPVTSDLFQHRLYLDESKGSDWQTVVIPFDDFVLTNTGQVSNSQVSMMREKIRTVGISAVLDVPVPPSASKPPSKDAPPSALSRSSRSTDAAQEDDWAVDGDLRADGGEEGPIRGSKRGATYNFDLGLESVYAVGELDELDGVFQS
;
A
#
# COMPACT_ATOMS: atom_id res chain seq x y z
N MET A 1 18.82 -7.75 -25.20
CA MET A 1 19.04 -8.94 -24.34
C MET A 1 18.04 -9.09 -23.18
N SER A 2 17.25 -8.07 -22.81
CA SER A 2 16.25 -8.13 -21.72
C SER A 2 15.03 -9.01 -22.05
N LEU A 3 14.50 -8.88 -23.27
CA LEU A 3 13.28 -9.57 -23.71
C LEU A 3 13.37 -11.10 -23.69
N LEU A 4 14.49 -11.68 -24.16
CA LEU A 4 14.71 -13.13 -24.16
C LEU A 4 14.73 -13.73 -22.74
N ARG A 5 15.27 -13.00 -21.75
CA ARG A 5 15.25 -13.44 -20.33
C ARG A 5 13.84 -13.33 -19.74
N SER A 6 13.12 -12.25 -20.03
CA SER A 6 11.73 -12.10 -19.57
C SER A 6 10.81 -13.16 -20.17
N PHE A 7 11.02 -13.52 -21.43
CA PHE A 7 10.27 -14.57 -22.12
C PHE A 7 10.59 -15.96 -21.56
N GLY A 8 11.87 -16.28 -21.32
CA GLY A 8 12.26 -17.53 -20.65
C GLY A 8 11.65 -17.68 -19.25
N GLN A 9 11.64 -16.61 -18.46
CA GLN A 9 11.01 -16.60 -17.13
C GLN A 9 9.47 -16.69 -17.20
N ALA A 10 8.84 -16.10 -18.21
CA ALA A 10 7.40 -16.23 -18.43
C ALA A 10 7.03 -17.66 -18.85
N LEU A 11 7.84 -18.30 -19.70
CA LEU A 11 7.62 -19.66 -20.19
C LEU A 11 7.79 -20.69 -19.06
N GLN A 12 8.85 -20.56 -18.24
CA GLN A 12 9.04 -21.40 -17.07
C GLN A 12 7.84 -21.30 -16.10
N ARG A 13 7.39 -20.09 -15.80
CA ARG A 13 6.19 -19.88 -14.94
C ARG A 13 4.92 -20.45 -15.58
N SER A 14 4.79 -20.38 -16.90
CA SER A 14 3.64 -20.96 -17.61
C SER A 14 3.65 -22.50 -17.53
N VAL A 15 4.83 -23.14 -17.59
CA VAL A 15 4.98 -24.59 -17.38
C VAL A 15 4.65 -24.96 -15.93
N GLU A 16 5.04 -24.15 -14.95
CA GLU A 16 4.67 -24.35 -13.55
C GLU A 16 3.16 -24.25 -13.33
N VAL A 17 2.51 -23.21 -13.88
CA VAL A 17 1.05 -23.05 -13.81
C VAL A 17 0.34 -24.21 -14.50
N ALA A 18 0.74 -24.58 -15.72
CA ALA A 18 0.14 -25.69 -16.45
C ALA A 18 0.33 -27.02 -15.71
N ARG A 19 1.50 -27.25 -15.11
CA ARG A 19 1.77 -28.43 -14.27
C ARG A 19 0.87 -28.45 -13.04
N ASP A 20 0.72 -27.32 -12.37
CA ASP A 20 -0.16 -27.19 -11.20
C ASP A 20 -1.63 -27.41 -11.58
N GLU A 21 -2.10 -26.87 -12.71
CA GLU A 21 -3.46 -27.10 -13.20
C GLU A 21 -3.70 -28.55 -13.63
N THR A 22 -2.73 -29.15 -14.32
CA THR A 22 -2.80 -30.58 -14.69
C THR A 22 -2.80 -31.46 -13.45
N ALA A 23 -2.03 -31.11 -12.42
CA ALA A 23 -2.04 -31.82 -11.13
C ALA A 23 -3.38 -31.68 -10.39
N LYS A 24 -4.03 -30.51 -10.44
CA LYS A 24 -5.39 -30.30 -9.90
C LYS A 24 -6.41 -31.22 -10.58
N MET A 25 -6.36 -31.29 -11.92
CA MET A 25 -7.26 -32.14 -12.71
C MET A 25 -7.05 -33.64 -12.42
N MET A 26 -5.79 -34.08 -12.32
CA MET A 26 -5.49 -35.50 -12.05
C MET A 26 -5.88 -35.95 -10.64
N ARG A 27 -5.90 -35.06 -9.64
CA ARG A 27 -6.30 -35.40 -8.27
C ARG A 27 -7.82 -35.47 -8.06
N MET A 28 -8.63 -35.18 -9.09
CA MET A 28 -10.08 -35.02 -8.95
C MET A 28 -10.44 -34.11 -7.76
N GLU A 29 -9.66 -33.04 -7.56
CA GLU A 29 -9.97 -31.99 -6.58
C GLU A 29 -11.17 -31.18 -7.12
N ILE A 30 -12.37 -31.74 -7.01
CA ILE A 30 -13.65 -31.11 -7.43
C ILE A 30 -14.04 -29.96 -6.47
N SER A 31 -13.22 -29.70 -5.45
CA SER A 31 -13.34 -28.51 -4.60
C SER A 31 -12.09 -27.64 -4.73
N PRO A 32 -12.22 -26.35 -5.10
CA PRO A 32 -11.09 -25.41 -5.18
C PRO A 32 -10.39 -25.16 -3.82
N THR A 33 -10.88 -25.78 -2.74
CA THR A 33 -10.45 -25.59 -1.35
C THR A 33 -9.42 -26.60 -0.84
N SER A 34 -9.04 -27.64 -1.58
CA SER A 34 -8.19 -28.72 -1.04
C SER A 34 -6.72 -28.33 -0.78
N LYS A 35 -6.16 -27.34 -1.50
CA LYS A 35 -4.84 -26.71 -1.19
C LYS A 35 -4.95 -25.54 -0.20
N ASN A 36 -6.16 -25.20 0.24
CA ASN A 36 -6.47 -24.01 1.02
C ASN A 36 -6.56 -24.30 2.53
N GLN A 37 -5.90 -25.36 2.99
CA GLN A 37 -5.71 -25.69 4.40
C GLN A 37 -4.36 -25.12 4.84
N GLY A 38 -4.37 -24.02 5.59
CA GLY A 38 -3.18 -23.38 6.14
C GLY A 38 -2.84 -22.00 5.55
N ALA A 39 -1.88 -21.35 6.19
CA ALA A 39 -1.44 -20.01 5.85
C ALA A 39 -0.79 -19.94 4.46
N LEU A 40 -1.29 -19.03 3.61
CA LEU A 40 -0.76 -18.74 2.29
C LEU A 40 0.38 -17.70 2.37
N LEU A 41 1.60 -18.08 2.03
CA LEU A 41 2.74 -17.16 1.95
C LEU A 41 2.58 -16.20 0.76
N ILE A 42 2.53 -14.89 1.04
CA ILE A 42 2.55 -13.84 0.02
C ILE A 42 3.99 -13.52 -0.37
N TYR A 43 4.83 -13.18 0.62
CA TYR A 43 6.28 -13.06 0.45
C TYR A 43 7.01 -13.12 1.79
N ALA A 44 8.31 -13.47 1.73
CA ALA A 44 9.23 -13.38 2.86
C ALA A 44 10.46 -12.53 2.47
N MET A 45 11.11 -11.90 3.44
CA MET A 45 12.33 -11.11 3.28
C MET A 45 13.42 -11.62 4.23
N THR A 46 13.75 -12.90 4.12
CA THR A 46 14.76 -13.57 4.96
C THR A 46 16.06 -13.87 4.23
N GLN A 47 16.06 -13.77 2.89
CA GLN A 47 17.19 -14.13 2.05
C GLN A 47 17.50 -13.01 1.04
N PRO A 48 18.77 -12.78 0.68
CA PRO A 48 19.14 -11.72 -0.27
C PRO A 48 18.45 -11.89 -1.64
N ALA A 49 18.24 -13.14 -2.06
CA ALA A 49 17.54 -13.47 -3.30
C ALA A 49 16.11 -12.91 -3.33
N HIS A 50 15.44 -12.81 -2.17
CA HIS A 50 14.07 -12.29 -2.10
C HIS A 50 14.00 -10.81 -2.47
N LEU A 51 15.06 -10.02 -2.21
CA LEU A 51 15.08 -8.58 -2.52
C LEU A 51 14.89 -8.33 -4.02
N SER A 52 15.32 -9.25 -4.89
CA SER A 52 15.12 -9.18 -6.33
C SER A 52 13.66 -9.35 -6.76
N ASN A 53 12.76 -9.69 -5.84
CA ASN A 53 11.32 -9.78 -6.09
C ASN A 53 10.57 -8.48 -5.73
N PHE A 54 11.26 -7.43 -5.25
CA PHE A 54 10.62 -6.19 -4.83
C PHE A 54 11.04 -5.00 -5.69
N ALA A 55 10.07 -4.11 -5.92
CA ALA A 55 10.29 -2.79 -6.49
C ALA A 55 10.11 -1.75 -5.37
N THR A 56 11.01 -0.78 -5.33
CA THR A 56 10.97 0.38 -4.43
C THR A 56 10.63 1.64 -5.22
N GLY A 57 10.02 2.62 -4.59
CA GLY A 57 9.80 3.95 -5.17
C GLY A 57 9.62 5.01 -4.10
N SER A 58 9.90 6.26 -4.44
CA SER A 58 9.67 7.42 -3.58
C SER A 58 9.29 8.64 -4.40
N ASP A 59 8.82 9.69 -3.73
CA ASP A 59 8.53 10.97 -4.41
C ASP A 59 9.74 11.55 -5.16
N SER A 60 10.98 11.14 -4.84
CA SER A 60 12.19 11.45 -5.60
C SER A 60 12.08 11.14 -7.09
N ASP A 61 11.34 10.09 -7.44
CA ASP A 61 11.20 9.62 -8.82
C ASP A 61 10.42 10.63 -9.69
N ILE A 62 9.65 11.52 -9.05
CA ILE A 62 8.89 12.60 -9.69
C ILE A 62 9.41 13.99 -9.31
N GLY A 63 10.59 14.08 -8.66
CA GLY A 63 11.27 15.32 -8.28
C GLY A 63 11.16 15.73 -6.80
N GLY A 64 10.76 14.82 -5.91
CA GLY A 64 10.69 15.01 -4.46
C GLY A 64 12.05 14.85 -3.78
N LEU A 65 12.06 14.90 -2.44
CA LEU A 65 13.28 14.86 -1.62
C LEU A 65 13.33 13.67 -0.66
N SER A 66 12.35 12.76 -0.72
CA SER A 66 12.34 11.54 0.09
C SER A 66 13.31 10.49 -0.47
N GLN A 67 13.74 9.56 0.38
CA GLN A 67 14.58 8.43 0.01
C GLN A 67 13.96 7.13 0.46
N CYS A 68 13.93 6.15 -0.43
CA CYS A 68 13.47 4.79 -0.16
C CYS A 68 14.63 3.79 -0.30
N ARG A 69 14.84 2.94 0.71
CA ARG A 69 15.78 1.81 0.65
C ARG A 69 15.11 0.55 1.16
N LEU A 70 15.44 -0.56 0.50
CA LEU A 70 15.03 -1.90 0.91
C LEU A 70 16.27 -2.78 0.92
N GLY A 71 16.49 -3.51 2.01
CA GLY A 71 17.62 -4.42 2.17
C GLY A 71 17.35 -5.47 3.23
N LEU A 72 18.41 -6.17 3.64
CA LEU A 72 18.39 -7.01 4.83
C LEU A 72 19.16 -6.34 5.97
N ASP A 73 18.75 -6.60 7.19
CA ASP A 73 19.52 -6.29 8.39
C ASP A 73 20.54 -7.38 8.72
N GLU A 74 21.33 -7.15 9.77
CA GLU A 74 22.36 -8.08 10.27
C GLU A 74 21.78 -9.44 10.70
N SER A 75 20.49 -9.49 11.03
CA SER A 75 19.76 -10.72 11.41
C SER A 75 19.14 -11.43 10.21
N SER A 76 19.52 -11.05 8.97
CA SER A 76 18.92 -11.55 7.74
C SER A 76 17.40 -11.38 7.71
N ARG A 77 16.90 -10.24 8.20
CA ARG A 77 15.48 -9.85 8.10
C ARG A 77 15.35 -8.61 7.23
N GLY A 78 14.23 -8.50 6.53
CA GLY A 78 13.92 -7.37 5.67
C GLY A 78 13.95 -6.05 6.43
N ARG A 79 14.49 -5.02 5.78
CA ARG A 79 14.59 -3.67 6.30
C ARG A 79 14.17 -2.67 5.23
N PHE A 80 13.05 -1.99 5.48
CA PHE A 80 12.53 -0.89 4.70
C PHE A 80 12.80 0.42 5.44
N TYR A 81 13.71 1.25 4.93
CA TYR A 81 14.19 2.42 5.65
C TYR A 81 14.52 3.58 4.71
N GLY A 82 14.59 4.79 5.26
CA GLY A 82 14.90 5.97 4.48
C GLY A 82 14.46 7.26 5.16
N THR A 83 14.22 8.28 4.35
CA THR A 83 13.82 9.61 4.79
C THR A 83 12.58 10.07 4.03
N LEU A 84 11.65 10.73 4.71
CA LEU A 84 10.50 11.39 4.11
C LEU A 84 10.65 12.90 4.27
N SER A 85 10.50 13.65 3.19
CA SER A 85 10.52 15.11 3.23
C SER A 85 9.16 15.68 2.90
N SER A 86 8.68 16.59 3.77
CA SER A 86 7.46 17.38 3.50
C SER A 86 7.71 18.56 2.55
N GLN A 87 8.97 18.81 2.16
CA GLN A 87 9.32 19.89 1.26
C GLN A 87 9.01 19.50 -0.19
N VAL A 88 8.09 20.23 -0.82
CA VAL A 88 7.88 20.19 -2.27
C VAL A 88 8.90 21.12 -2.94
N PRO A 89 9.78 20.62 -3.83
CA PRO A 89 10.74 21.47 -4.52
C PRO A 89 10.07 22.50 -5.44
N ARG A 90 10.63 23.72 -5.48
CA ARG A 90 10.09 24.82 -6.29
C ARG A 90 10.22 24.48 -7.78
N GLY A 91 9.13 24.61 -8.53
CA GLY A 91 9.07 24.27 -9.96
C GLY A 91 8.85 22.79 -10.28
N GLY A 92 8.66 21.93 -9.27
CA GLY A 92 8.30 20.52 -9.47
C GLY A 92 6.83 20.34 -9.84
N LYS A 93 6.52 19.30 -10.63
CA LYS A 93 5.14 18.89 -10.97
C LYS A 93 4.40 18.16 -9.82
N ILE A 94 4.96 18.21 -8.61
CA ILE A 94 4.48 17.44 -7.46
C ILE A 94 3.56 18.30 -6.60
N GLU A 95 2.34 17.85 -6.37
CA GLU A 95 1.41 18.49 -5.43
C GLU A 95 1.63 18.04 -3.97
N LYS A 96 2.10 16.80 -3.76
CA LYS A 96 2.31 16.19 -2.44
C LYS A 96 3.64 15.46 -2.35
N SER A 97 4.43 15.75 -1.32
CA SER A 97 5.71 15.10 -1.00
C SER A 97 5.60 14.33 0.31
N GLY A 98 6.58 13.48 0.59
CA GLY A 98 6.66 12.66 1.80
C GLY A 98 6.14 11.25 1.57
N TYR A 99 6.48 10.64 0.42
CA TYR A 99 6.12 9.26 0.09
C TYR A 99 7.37 8.41 -0.20
N ALA A 100 7.41 7.22 0.40
CA ALA A 100 8.32 6.15 0.05
C ALA A 100 7.59 4.81 0.18
N GLY A 101 7.92 3.82 -0.63
CA GLY A 101 7.31 2.51 -0.50
C GLY A 101 7.99 1.43 -1.30
N PHE A 102 7.61 0.21 -1.03
CA PHE A 102 7.98 -0.94 -1.84
C PHE A 102 6.77 -1.84 -2.05
N ARG A 103 6.83 -2.65 -3.09
CA ARG A 103 5.87 -3.73 -3.35
C ARG A 103 6.58 -4.91 -3.99
N ASN A 104 6.01 -6.10 -3.87
CA ASN A 104 6.47 -7.20 -4.69
C ASN A 104 6.21 -6.92 -6.19
N ARG A 105 7.08 -7.46 -7.04
CA ARG A 105 6.99 -7.32 -8.49
C ARG A 105 5.82 -8.14 -9.00
N ASN A 106 5.15 -7.59 -10.01
CA ASN A 106 4.14 -8.33 -10.76
C ASN A 106 4.78 -9.56 -11.42
N ARG A 107 4.02 -10.66 -11.49
CA ARG A 107 4.49 -11.95 -12.00
C ARG A 107 3.76 -12.31 -13.31
N PRO A 108 4.13 -11.71 -14.46
CA PRO A 108 3.47 -12.01 -15.73
C PRO A 108 3.81 -13.44 -16.20
N THR A 109 2.81 -14.10 -16.76
CA THR A 109 2.87 -15.41 -17.45
C THR A 109 2.37 -15.24 -18.89
N LEU A 110 2.44 -16.28 -19.72
CA LEU A 110 1.93 -16.22 -21.11
C LEU A 110 0.40 -16.10 -21.19
N PHE A 111 -0.30 -16.29 -20.07
CA PHE A 111 -1.77 -16.32 -19.98
C PHE A 111 -2.34 -15.23 -19.05
N GLY A 112 -1.54 -14.23 -18.68
CA GLY A 112 -1.95 -13.14 -17.79
C GLY A 112 -0.98 -12.94 -16.63
N ASN A 113 -1.45 -12.40 -15.50
CA ASN A 113 -0.62 -12.24 -14.31
C ASN A 113 -0.85 -13.38 -13.33
N GLN A 114 0.22 -13.88 -12.71
CA GLN A 114 0.12 -14.80 -11.59
C GLN A 114 -0.31 -14.03 -10.33
N CYS A 115 -1.56 -14.23 -9.95
CA CYS A 115 -2.17 -13.65 -8.76
C CYS A 115 -2.22 -14.65 -7.59
N TRP A 116 -2.44 -14.13 -6.39
CA TRP A 116 -2.82 -14.91 -5.21
C TRP A 116 -4.35 -14.93 -5.09
N ASP A 117 -4.88 -16.09 -4.69
CA ASP A 117 -6.27 -16.27 -4.30
C ASP A 117 -6.36 -16.39 -2.79
N THR A 118 -6.91 -15.36 -2.13
CA THR A 118 -7.13 -15.29 -0.68
C THR A 118 -8.60 -15.43 -0.31
N THR A 119 -9.44 -16.03 -1.18
CA THR A 119 -10.88 -16.16 -0.94
C THR A 119 -11.20 -16.86 0.39
N VAL A 120 -10.40 -17.85 0.78
CA VAL A 120 -10.56 -18.59 2.04
C VAL A 120 -9.82 -17.98 3.23
N HIS A 121 -8.95 -17.00 2.97
CA HIS A 121 -8.09 -16.36 3.98
C HIS A 121 -8.64 -14.96 4.26
N PRO A 122 -9.47 -14.75 5.30
CA PRO A 122 -10.06 -13.44 5.58
C PRO A 122 -9.05 -12.43 6.14
N TYR A 123 -7.88 -12.88 6.60
CA TYR A 123 -6.89 -12.02 7.24
C TYR A 123 -5.56 -11.99 6.50
N LEU A 124 -4.94 -10.80 6.47
CA LEU A 124 -3.55 -10.59 6.10
C LEU A 124 -2.71 -10.40 7.37
N ALA A 125 -1.70 -11.25 7.55
CA ALA A 125 -0.79 -11.23 8.69
C ALA A 125 0.61 -10.77 8.26
N LEU A 126 1.17 -9.81 8.99
CA LEU A 126 2.49 -9.25 8.74
C LEU A 126 3.32 -9.31 10.01
N ARG A 127 4.56 -9.81 9.91
CA ARG A 127 5.54 -9.76 10.99
C ARG A 127 6.50 -8.61 10.77
N VAL A 128 6.39 -7.61 11.63
CA VAL A 128 7.00 -6.29 11.45
C VAL A 128 7.54 -5.73 12.76
N ARG A 129 8.44 -4.75 12.68
CA ARG A 129 8.90 -3.95 13.83
C ARG A 129 9.26 -2.53 13.40
N ASN A 130 9.01 -1.53 14.24
CA ASN A 130 9.49 -0.17 14.00
C ASN A 130 10.79 0.05 14.78
N LYS A 131 11.94 0.09 14.10
CA LYS A 131 13.24 0.22 14.78
C LYS A 131 13.46 1.61 15.41
N LEU A 132 12.66 2.61 15.02
CA LEU A 132 12.71 3.96 15.62
C LEU A 132 11.65 4.17 16.70
N ALA A 133 10.77 3.20 16.95
CA ALA A 133 9.79 3.29 18.03
C ALA A 133 10.51 3.22 19.38
N LYS A 134 10.24 4.22 20.24
CA LYS A 134 10.69 4.22 21.63
C LYS A 134 9.64 3.50 22.46
N LYS A 135 10.06 2.58 23.32
CA LYS A 135 9.15 2.01 24.34
C LYS A 135 8.65 3.16 25.21
N SER A 136 7.34 3.33 25.32
CA SER A 136 6.76 4.32 26.21
C SER A 136 7.11 3.97 27.66
N VAL A 137 7.98 4.75 28.29
CA VAL A 137 8.30 4.62 29.72
C VAL A 137 7.08 5.13 30.50
N GLY A 138 6.15 4.23 30.86
CA GLY A 138 4.92 4.59 31.58
C GLY A 138 3.75 3.61 31.50
N ALA A 139 3.89 2.46 30.83
CA ALA A 139 2.78 1.51 30.67
C ALA A 139 2.43 0.70 31.95
N ASP A 140 3.23 0.77 33.02
CA ASP A 140 3.01 0.01 34.26
C ASP A 140 2.03 0.65 35.25
N LYS A 141 1.33 1.73 34.88
CA LYS A 141 0.29 2.35 35.72
C LYS A 141 -0.94 2.78 34.91
N VAL A 142 -1.62 1.82 34.29
CA VAL A 142 -3.04 1.98 33.94
C VAL A 142 -3.77 0.65 34.19
N GLU A 143 -3.90 0.28 35.47
CA GLU A 143 -5.01 -0.56 35.91
C GLU A 143 -6.09 0.36 36.51
N LYS A 144 -7.32 0.19 36.00
CA LYS A 144 -8.57 0.88 36.39
C LYS A 144 -8.69 2.37 36.05
N ALA A 145 -9.05 2.64 34.79
CA ALA A 145 -9.96 3.74 34.46
C ALA A 145 -10.87 3.33 33.29
N ASP A 146 -12.14 3.14 33.63
CA ASP A 146 -13.33 3.19 32.79
C ASP A 146 -13.46 2.29 31.56
N ALA A 147 -14.07 1.13 31.84
CA ALA A 147 -14.90 0.39 30.90
C ALA A 147 -16.09 1.26 30.44
N HIS A 148 -15.87 2.12 29.46
CA HIS A 148 -16.91 2.58 28.52
C HIS A 148 -16.61 1.99 27.14
N GLY A 149 -16.66 0.65 27.08
CA GLY A 149 -16.58 -0.15 25.87
C GLY A 149 -17.84 0.01 25.02
N GLY A 150 -17.93 1.10 24.26
CA GLY A 150 -19.04 1.36 23.33
C GLY A 150 -18.65 1.55 21.87
N SER A 151 -17.37 1.82 21.57
CA SER A 151 -16.94 2.23 20.22
C SER A 151 -16.34 1.12 19.35
N GLY A 152 -15.85 0.03 19.94
CA GLY A 152 -15.20 -1.06 19.18
C GLY A 152 -16.19 -2.06 18.57
N LEU A 153 -17.25 -2.40 19.31
CA LEU A 153 -18.23 -3.41 18.89
C LEU A 153 -19.17 -2.90 17.78
N ARG A 154 -19.63 -1.64 17.84
CA ARG A 154 -20.48 -1.05 16.79
C ARG A 154 -19.74 -0.78 15.49
N ALA A 155 -18.44 -0.48 15.54
CA ALA A 155 -17.61 -0.29 14.34
C ALA A 155 -17.28 -1.63 13.66
N ALA A 156 -17.00 -2.68 14.43
CA ALA A 156 -16.80 -4.04 13.91
C ALA A 156 -18.08 -4.62 13.27
N LEU A 157 -19.26 -4.24 13.77
CA LEU A 157 -20.56 -4.62 13.19
C LEU A 157 -20.84 -4.04 11.79
N HIS A 158 -20.10 -3.01 11.35
CA HIS A 158 -20.18 -2.44 10.01
C HIS A 158 -19.02 -2.84 9.09
N ALA A 159 -18.01 -3.58 9.58
CA ALA A 159 -16.89 -4.07 8.77
C ALA A 159 -17.33 -5.20 7.82
N SER A 160 -18.36 -5.95 8.18
CA SER A 160 -18.95 -7.02 7.37
C SER A 160 -19.99 -6.54 6.35
N ASP A 161 -20.29 -5.23 6.30
CA ASP A 161 -21.16 -4.65 5.29
C ASP A 161 -20.33 -3.97 4.19
N PRO A 162 -20.12 -4.63 3.03
CA PRO A 162 -19.41 -4.02 1.90
C PRO A 162 -20.12 -2.76 1.38
N SER A 163 -21.41 -2.57 1.69
CA SER A 163 -22.23 -1.41 1.29
C SER A 163 -22.24 -0.25 2.30
N GLY A 164 -21.57 -0.39 3.45
CA GLY A 164 -21.48 0.67 4.45
C GLY A 164 -20.84 1.97 3.90
N PRO A 165 -21.08 3.14 4.52
CA PRO A 165 -20.56 4.41 4.02
C PRO A 165 -19.04 4.39 3.94
N ALA A 166 -18.50 4.59 2.73
CA ALA A 166 -17.06 4.62 2.45
C ALA A 166 -16.25 5.46 3.46
N ALA A 167 -16.83 6.56 3.93
CA ALA A 167 -16.24 7.45 4.91
C ALA A 167 -16.00 6.79 6.28
N SER A 168 -16.91 5.93 6.78
CA SER A 168 -16.74 5.27 8.08
C SER A 168 -15.61 4.25 8.06
N ARG A 169 -15.52 3.45 6.98
CA ARG A 169 -14.41 2.51 6.78
C ARG A 169 -13.09 3.26 6.60
N ALA A 170 -13.08 4.34 5.80
CA ALA A 170 -11.90 5.20 5.64
C ALA A 170 -11.39 5.79 6.95
N VAL A 171 -12.30 6.23 7.83
CA VAL A 171 -11.94 6.75 9.15
C VAL A 171 -11.23 5.69 9.99
N HIS A 172 -11.74 4.46 10.01
CA HIS A 172 -11.14 3.35 10.74
C HIS A 172 -9.78 2.91 10.13
N ALA A 173 -9.81 2.54 8.85
CA ALA A 173 -8.69 1.94 8.13
C ALA A 173 -7.51 2.91 7.99
N LEU A 174 -7.77 4.20 7.77
CA LEU A 174 -6.72 5.21 7.57
C LEU A 174 -6.41 6.01 8.84
N GLY A 175 -7.27 5.93 9.85
CA GLY A 175 -7.11 6.64 11.13
C GLY A 175 -7.43 8.14 11.03
N LEU A 176 -8.33 8.53 10.13
CA LEU A 176 -8.72 9.93 9.96
C LEU A 176 -9.35 10.46 11.25
N GLY A 177 -8.94 11.66 11.66
CA GLY A 177 -9.46 12.31 12.87
C GLY A 177 -8.69 12.01 14.17
N ARG A 178 -7.68 11.13 14.16
CA ARG A 178 -6.76 10.97 15.29
C ARG A 178 -5.75 12.12 15.31
N LYS A 179 -5.65 12.84 16.44
CA LYS A 179 -4.57 13.81 16.66
C LYS A 179 -3.29 13.03 16.94
N GLU A 180 -2.40 13.00 15.96
CA GLU A 180 -1.13 12.29 16.06
C GLU A 180 0.04 13.22 15.83
N LEU A 181 1.18 12.85 16.41
CA LEU A 181 2.42 13.57 16.19
C LEU A 181 2.81 13.52 14.71
N PRO A 182 3.44 14.59 14.21
CA PRO A 182 3.93 14.62 12.84
C PRO A 182 5.05 13.59 12.67
N GLY A 183 4.97 12.78 11.61
CA GLY A 183 5.96 11.76 11.32
C GLY A 183 5.45 10.69 10.36
N PRO A 184 6.31 9.73 10.01
CA PRO A 184 5.99 8.68 9.04
C PRO A 184 4.87 7.78 9.54
N LYS A 185 3.89 7.53 8.68
CA LYS A 185 2.80 6.58 8.89
C LYS A 185 2.95 5.46 7.88
N PHE A 186 2.86 4.22 8.34
CA PHE A 186 2.99 3.05 7.48
C PHE A 186 1.62 2.60 6.99
N PHE A 187 1.53 2.21 5.73
CA PHE A 187 0.33 1.67 5.10
C PHE A 187 0.67 0.39 4.35
N VAL A 188 -0.21 -0.60 4.46
CA VAL A 188 -0.20 -1.79 3.61
C VAL A 188 -1.04 -1.50 2.39
N ASN A 189 -0.48 -1.80 1.22
CA ASN A 189 -1.05 -1.49 -0.08
C ASN A 189 -1.24 -2.79 -0.86
N ILE A 190 -2.44 -3.01 -1.39
CA ILE A 190 -2.80 -4.19 -2.17
C ILE A 190 -3.34 -3.73 -3.53
N GLN A 191 -2.78 -4.29 -4.59
CA GLN A 191 -3.27 -4.10 -5.96
C GLN A 191 -3.85 -5.42 -6.45
N THR A 192 -5.05 -5.37 -7.02
CA THR A 192 -5.71 -6.53 -7.63
C THR A 192 -5.61 -6.49 -9.16
N ASP A 193 -5.82 -7.62 -9.82
CA ASP A 193 -5.93 -7.71 -11.27
C ASP A 193 -7.35 -7.35 -11.74
N GLY A 194 -7.72 -6.10 -11.49
CA GLY A 194 -8.99 -5.50 -11.89
C GLY A 194 -8.88 -4.63 -13.15
N PRO A 195 -10.01 -4.11 -13.66
CA PRO A 195 -10.06 -3.29 -14.88
C PRO A 195 -9.37 -1.93 -14.71
N VAL A 196 -9.29 -1.40 -13.48
CA VAL A 196 -8.69 -0.10 -13.18
C VAL A 196 -7.34 -0.33 -12.53
N THR A 197 -6.27 -0.01 -13.26
CA THR A 197 -4.89 -0.25 -12.79
C THR A 197 -4.43 0.73 -11.72
N SER A 198 -5.08 1.88 -11.60
CA SER A 198 -4.82 2.89 -10.57
C SER A 198 -5.48 2.58 -9.22
N ASP A 199 -6.29 1.52 -9.15
CA ASP A 199 -6.95 1.11 -7.92
C ASP A 199 -5.93 0.51 -6.95
N LEU A 200 -5.98 1.02 -5.72
CA LEU A 200 -5.10 0.61 -4.65
C LEU A 200 -5.91 0.46 -3.37
N PHE A 201 -5.92 -0.73 -2.81
CA PHE A 201 -6.53 -0.98 -1.51
C PHE A 201 -5.51 -0.68 -0.43
N GLN A 202 -5.84 0.23 0.48
CA GLN A 202 -4.94 0.71 1.51
C GLN A 202 -5.51 0.50 2.90
N HIS A 203 -4.66 0.03 3.81
CA HIS A 203 -4.95 -0.02 5.23
C HIS A 203 -3.75 0.48 6.02
N ARG A 204 -3.99 1.25 7.07
CA ARG A 204 -2.90 1.75 7.92
C ARG A 204 -2.30 0.62 8.75
N LEU A 205 -0.98 0.52 8.75
CA LEU A 205 -0.26 -0.42 9.61
C LEU A 205 -0.13 0.18 11.01
N TYR A 206 -1.05 -0.21 11.90
CA TYR A 206 -0.97 0.15 13.31
C TYR A 206 0.02 -0.78 14.02
N LEU A 207 1.00 -0.17 14.67
CA LEU A 207 2.01 -0.86 15.47
C LEU A 207 1.78 -0.54 16.93
N ASP A 208 1.90 -1.55 17.79
CA ASP A 208 1.80 -1.38 19.23
C ASP A 208 3.03 -0.62 19.76
N GLU A 209 2.81 0.59 20.25
CA GLU A 209 3.87 1.44 20.81
C GLU A 209 4.49 0.86 22.08
N SER A 210 3.74 0.03 22.82
CA SER A 210 4.24 -0.60 24.05
C SER A 210 5.36 -1.61 23.76
N LYS A 211 5.31 -2.26 22.60
CA LYS A 211 6.35 -3.18 22.11
C LYS A 211 7.60 -2.45 21.63
N GLY A 212 7.51 -1.14 21.37
CA GLY A 212 8.62 -0.34 20.87
C GLY A 212 9.25 -0.93 19.61
N SER A 213 10.53 -1.27 19.68
CA SER A 213 11.30 -1.82 18.56
C SER A 213 11.26 -3.34 18.43
N ASP A 214 10.48 -4.03 19.27
CA ASP A 214 10.35 -5.48 19.24
C ASP A 214 9.48 -5.95 18.06
N TRP A 215 9.70 -7.20 17.64
CA TRP A 215 8.89 -7.84 16.60
C TRP A 215 7.46 -8.06 17.06
N GLN A 216 6.53 -7.75 16.17
CA GLN A 216 5.10 -7.93 16.40
C GLN A 216 4.41 -8.46 15.14
N THR A 217 3.39 -9.28 15.37
CA THR A 217 2.51 -9.78 14.32
C THR A 217 1.28 -8.87 14.28
N VAL A 218 1.06 -8.22 13.13
CA VAL A 218 -0.13 -7.41 12.88
C VAL A 218 -1.04 -8.18 11.93
N VAL A 219 -2.31 -8.28 12.29
CA VAL A 219 -3.33 -8.97 11.51
C VAL A 219 -4.37 -7.95 11.07
N ILE A 220 -4.66 -7.93 9.78
CA ILE A 220 -5.58 -6.97 9.15
C ILE A 220 -6.62 -7.76 8.34
N PRO A 221 -7.92 -7.67 8.65
CA PRO A 221 -8.96 -8.23 7.80
C PRO A 221 -8.91 -7.62 6.39
N PHE A 222 -9.07 -8.43 5.34
CA PHE A 222 -9.11 -7.90 3.96
C PHE A 222 -10.26 -6.91 3.75
N ASP A 223 -11.37 -7.09 4.46
CA ASP A 223 -12.55 -6.21 4.37
C ASP A 223 -12.34 -4.83 5.01
N ASP A 224 -11.31 -4.67 5.85
CA ASP A 224 -10.97 -3.38 6.44
C ASP A 224 -10.20 -2.48 5.45
N PHE A 225 -9.68 -3.04 4.34
CA PHE A 225 -8.95 -2.24 3.36
C PHE A 225 -9.89 -1.28 2.62
N VAL A 226 -9.38 -0.07 2.36
CA VAL A 226 -10.14 0.99 1.71
C VAL A 226 -9.60 1.23 0.31
N LEU A 227 -10.50 1.25 -0.67
CA LEU A 227 -10.14 1.56 -2.04
C LEU A 227 -9.77 3.03 -2.18
N THR A 228 -8.56 3.27 -2.67
CA THR A 228 -8.05 4.57 -3.08
C THR A 228 -7.66 4.56 -4.54
N ASN A 229 -7.72 5.72 -5.17
CA ASN A 229 -7.33 5.94 -6.55
C ASN A 229 -6.49 7.21 -6.58
N THR A 230 -5.25 7.13 -7.07
CA THR A 230 -4.30 8.26 -7.11
C THR A 230 -4.13 9.01 -5.77
N GLY A 231 -4.24 8.29 -4.64
CA GLY A 231 -4.07 8.86 -3.30
C GLY A 231 -5.31 9.58 -2.75
N GLN A 232 -6.47 9.44 -3.39
CA GLN A 232 -7.77 9.87 -2.87
C GLN A 232 -8.63 8.65 -2.55
N VAL A 233 -9.40 8.71 -1.47
CA VAL A 233 -10.34 7.63 -1.14
C VAL A 233 -11.48 7.62 -2.15
N SER A 234 -11.78 6.46 -2.74
CA SER A 234 -12.90 6.34 -3.67
C SER A 234 -14.23 6.56 -2.94
N ASN A 235 -15.12 7.36 -3.54
CA ASN A 235 -16.49 7.53 -3.05
C ASN A 235 -17.32 6.24 -3.22
N SER A 236 -17.05 5.49 -4.29
CA SER A 236 -17.66 4.19 -4.55
C SER A 236 -16.69 3.11 -4.13
N GLN A 237 -16.94 2.50 -2.98
CA GLN A 237 -16.15 1.37 -2.51
C GLN A 237 -16.65 0.10 -3.21
N VAL A 238 -15.71 -0.64 -3.78
CA VAL A 238 -15.94 -1.97 -4.35
C VAL A 238 -15.20 -2.97 -3.48
N SER A 239 -15.76 -4.17 -3.32
CA SER A 239 -15.05 -5.25 -2.62
C SER A 239 -13.77 -5.62 -3.37
N MET A 240 -12.72 -5.94 -2.60
CA MET A 240 -11.45 -6.38 -3.16
C MET A 240 -11.63 -7.73 -3.86
N MET A 241 -11.12 -7.85 -5.09
CA MET A 241 -11.04 -9.13 -5.81
C MET A 241 -9.97 -10.03 -5.18
N ARG A 242 -10.35 -10.70 -4.08
CA ARG A 242 -9.46 -11.54 -3.26
C ARG A 242 -8.88 -12.73 -4.03
N GLU A 243 -9.56 -13.19 -5.05
CA GLU A 243 -9.12 -14.24 -5.97
C GLU A 243 -7.99 -13.80 -6.92
N LYS A 244 -7.75 -12.48 -7.04
CA LYS A 244 -6.83 -11.87 -8.01
C LYS A 244 -5.93 -10.81 -7.38
N ILE A 245 -5.34 -11.09 -6.22
CA ILE A 245 -4.33 -10.20 -5.63
C ILE A 245 -3.07 -10.24 -6.49
N ARG A 246 -2.62 -9.09 -7.00
CA ARG A 246 -1.49 -8.96 -7.92
C ARG A 246 -0.21 -8.50 -7.22
N THR A 247 -0.31 -7.53 -6.32
CA THR A 247 0.83 -7.07 -5.52
C THR A 247 0.43 -6.69 -4.12
N VAL A 248 1.32 -6.94 -3.17
CA VAL A 248 1.26 -6.46 -1.79
C VAL A 248 2.54 -5.69 -1.49
N GLY A 249 2.40 -4.54 -0.85
CA GLY A 249 3.50 -3.65 -0.53
C GLY A 249 3.25 -2.84 0.73
N ILE A 250 4.28 -2.13 1.19
CA ILE A 250 4.19 -1.20 2.30
C ILE A 250 4.73 0.16 1.86
N SER A 251 4.02 1.23 2.22
CA SER A 251 4.47 2.61 2.05
C SER A 251 4.59 3.33 3.38
N ALA A 252 5.55 4.23 3.49
CA ALA A 252 5.67 5.25 4.51
C ALA A 252 5.22 6.59 3.92
N VAL A 253 4.25 7.25 4.56
CA VAL A 253 3.70 8.55 4.12
C VAL A 253 3.63 9.54 5.26
N LEU A 254 3.77 10.83 4.96
CA LEU A 254 3.54 11.90 5.94
C LEU A 254 2.06 12.30 6.03
N ASP A 255 1.38 12.35 4.89
CA ASP A 255 -0.03 12.72 4.80
C ASP A 255 -0.90 11.49 4.52
N VAL A 256 -1.97 11.35 5.30
CA VAL A 256 -2.95 10.26 5.14
C VAL A 256 -3.87 10.57 3.95
N PRO A 257 -4.22 9.59 3.10
CA PRO A 257 -5.21 9.78 2.05
C PRO A 257 -6.54 10.28 2.63
N VAL A 258 -7.08 11.36 2.08
CA VAL A 258 -8.30 12.01 2.57
C VAL A 258 -9.43 11.75 1.57
N PRO A 259 -10.67 11.50 2.02
CA PRO A 259 -11.81 11.41 1.12
C PRO A 259 -12.12 12.75 0.45
N PRO A 260 -12.65 12.75 -0.78
CA PRO A 260 -12.97 13.97 -1.53
C PRO A 260 -13.83 14.96 -0.74
N SER A 261 -14.81 14.47 0.03
CA SER A 261 -15.70 15.31 0.85
C SER A 261 -15.02 16.02 2.02
N ALA A 262 -13.84 15.56 2.44
CA ALA A 262 -13.03 16.18 3.49
C ALA A 262 -11.86 17.01 2.93
N SER A 263 -11.69 17.05 1.61
CA SER A 263 -10.82 18.04 0.97
C SER A 263 -11.46 19.42 1.16
N LYS A 264 -10.72 20.35 1.74
CA LYS A 264 -11.21 21.73 1.94
C LYS A 264 -11.56 22.28 0.56
N PRO A 265 -12.77 22.86 0.33
CA PRO A 265 -13.07 23.48 -0.95
C PRO A 265 -12.03 24.57 -1.22
N PRO A 266 -11.62 24.77 -2.48
CA PRO A 266 -10.69 25.83 -2.84
C PRO A 266 -11.23 27.15 -2.28
N SER A 267 -10.38 27.91 -1.59
CA SER A 267 -10.74 29.22 -1.07
C SER A 267 -11.25 30.09 -2.22
N LYS A 268 -12.29 30.89 -1.95
CA LYS A 268 -12.93 31.84 -2.89
C LYS A 268 -11.96 32.86 -3.55
N ASP A 269 -10.69 32.84 -3.17
CA ASP A 269 -9.62 33.72 -3.67
C ASP A 269 -8.74 33.07 -4.75
N ALA A 270 -9.05 31.86 -5.21
CA ALA A 270 -8.39 31.28 -6.37
C ALA A 270 -8.94 31.89 -7.67
N PRO A 271 -8.10 32.41 -8.59
CA PRO A 271 -8.60 32.97 -9.84
C PRO A 271 -9.32 31.88 -10.65
N PRO A 272 -10.47 32.19 -11.27
CA PRO A 272 -11.28 31.19 -11.95
C PRO A 272 -10.55 30.74 -13.22
N SER A 273 -9.94 29.55 -13.19
CA SER A 273 -9.42 28.94 -14.41
C SER A 273 -10.58 28.50 -15.28
N ALA A 274 -10.60 29.08 -16.47
CA ALA A 274 -11.70 29.08 -17.42
C ALA A 274 -12.05 27.66 -17.90
N LEU A 275 -13.31 27.29 -17.68
CA LEU A 275 -14.07 26.50 -18.63
C LEU A 275 -14.10 27.23 -19.98
N SER A 276 -13.44 26.67 -21.00
CA SER A 276 -13.86 26.91 -22.39
C SER A 276 -13.71 25.63 -23.22
N ARG A 277 -14.74 25.40 -24.03
CA ARG A 277 -15.05 24.19 -24.81
C ARG A 277 -14.29 24.14 -26.15
N SER A 278 -14.38 22.96 -26.76
CA SER A 278 -14.30 22.62 -28.21
C SER A 278 -12.91 22.30 -28.76
N SER A 279 -12.70 21.37 -29.71
CA SER A 279 -13.51 20.34 -30.36
C SER A 279 -12.59 19.40 -31.16
N ARG A 280 -12.91 18.10 -31.11
CA ARG A 280 -12.77 17.03 -32.12
C ARG A 280 -11.64 17.10 -33.19
N SER A 281 -10.75 16.10 -33.19
CA SER A 281 -10.36 15.36 -34.39
C SER A 281 -9.81 13.97 -34.03
N THR A 282 -10.09 13.01 -34.91
CA THR A 282 -9.74 11.58 -34.87
C THR A 282 -8.40 11.34 -35.54
N ASP A 283 -7.55 10.47 -34.97
CA ASP A 283 -6.91 9.37 -35.71
C ASP A 283 -6.26 8.36 -34.75
N ALA A 284 -6.30 7.10 -35.16
CA ALA A 284 -5.88 5.93 -34.41
C ALA A 284 -4.45 5.52 -34.76
N ALA A 285 -3.62 5.21 -33.75
CA ALA A 285 -2.72 4.04 -33.73
C ALA A 285 -1.86 3.98 -32.46
N GLN A 286 -1.93 2.82 -31.81
CA GLN A 286 -0.85 2.06 -31.17
C GLN A 286 -0.34 2.45 -29.77
N GLU A 287 -0.13 1.37 -29.02
CA GLU A 287 0.13 1.21 -27.59
C GLU A 287 1.57 1.58 -27.15
N ASP A 288 1.66 1.71 -25.83
CA ASP A 288 2.82 1.73 -24.93
C ASP A 288 3.50 3.06 -24.59
N ASP A 289 3.58 3.20 -23.26
CA ASP A 289 4.65 3.80 -22.47
C ASP A 289 4.42 5.18 -21.88
N TRP A 290 4.87 5.27 -20.63
CA TRP A 290 4.71 6.41 -19.75
C TRP A 290 5.46 7.62 -20.32
N ALA A 291 4.82 8.79 -20.16
CA ALA A 291 5.26 10.13 -20.56
C ALA A 291 4.97 10.49 -22.03
N VAL A 292 4.06 11.45 -22.23
CA VAL A 292 4.31 12.81 -22.76
C VAL A 292 2.96 13.43 -23.12
N ASP A 293 2.60 14.52 -22.45
CA ASP A 293 1.95 15.72 -23.02
C ASP A 293 1.90 16.80 -21.91
N GLY A 294 2.17 18.08 -22.13
CA GLY A 294 2.48 18.79 -23.36
C GLY A 294 3.46 19.94 -23.10
N ASP A 295 4.16 20.30 -24.17
CA ASP A 295 5.04 21.45 -24.31
C ASP A 295 4.20 22.73 -24.41
N LEU A 296 4.37 23.67 -23.48
CA LEU A 296 3.88 25.04 -23.62
C LEU A 296 5.01 26.02 -23.32
N ARG A 297 5.27 26.83 -24.35
CA ARG A 297 6.30 27.83 -24.48
C ARG A 297 6.30 28.82 -23.30
N ALA A 298 7.50 29.25 -22.95
CA ALA A 298 7.78 30.32 -22.02
C ALA A 298 7.03 31.61 -22.37
N ASP A 299 6.38 32.20 -21.37
CA ASP A 299 6.23 33.65 -21.31
C ASP A 299 6.63 34.12 -19.90
N GLY A 300 7.50 35.11 -19.87
CA GLY A 300 8.10 35.65 -18.66
C GLY A 300 7.17 36.63 -17.98
N GLY A 301 6.80 36.34 -16.73
CA GLY A 301 6.16 37.30 -15.83
C GLY A 301 6.83 37.20 -14.46
N GLU A 302 7.62 38.22 -14.12
CA GLU A 302 8.19 38.40 -12.79
C GLU A 302 7.08 38.60 -11.76
N GLU A 303 6.85 37.62 -10.88
CA GLU A 303 6.14 37.84 -9.62
C GLU A 303 7.10 37.61 -8.45
N GLY A 304 7.27 38.66 -7.64
CA GLY A 304 8.19 38.72 -6.52
C GLY A 304 7.93 37.69 -5.41
N PRO A 305 8.88 37.53 -4.47
CA PRO A 305 8.89 36.39 -3.56
C PRO A 305 7.75 36.45 -2.55
N ILE A 306 6.78 35.53 -2.68
CA ILE A 306 5.77 35.26 -1.65
C ILE A 306 6.49 34.66 -0.43
N ARG A 307 6.62 35.49 0.61
CA ARG A 307 7.25 35.19 1.90
C ARG A 307 6.36 34.23 2.69
N GLY A 308 6.69 32.94 2.68
CA GLY A 308 6.00 31.97 3.54
C GLY A 308 6.28 30.48 3.30
N SER A 309 7.47 30.06 2.84
CA SER A 309 7.76 28.61 2.81
C SER A 309 8.08 28.13 4.23
N LYS A 310 7.12 27.46 4.89
CA LYS A 310 7.44 26.60 6.03
C LYS A 310 8.63 25.72 5.59
N ARG A 311 9.77 25.80 6.29
CA ARG A 311 10.89 24.87 6.02
C ARG A 311 10.31 23.47 6.15
N GLY A 312 10.35 22.68 5.08
CA GLY A 312 9.87 21.31 5.15
C GLY A 312 10.69 20.54 6.17
N ALA A 313 10.00 19.77 7.00
CA ALA A 313 10.62 18.84 7.93
C ALA A 313 10.95 17.53 7.20
N THR A 314 12.09 16.95 7.57
CA THR A 314 12.53 15.62 7.12
C THR A 314 12.41 14.65 8.29
N TYR A 315 11.83 13.48 8.02
CA TYR A 315 11.60 12.44 9.01
C TYR A 315 12.27 11.14 8.58
N ASN A 316 12.95 10.47 9.51
CA ASN A 316 13.52 9.15 9.25
C ASN A 316 12.47 8.07 9.53
N PHE A 317 12.51 6.99 8.76
CA PHE A 317 11.74 5.79 9.04
C PHE A 317 12.63 4.55 8.92
N ASP A 318 12.36 3.53 9.73
CA ASP A 318 13.07 2.24 9.70
C ASP A 318 12.12 1.13 10.18
N LEU A 319 11.56 0.42 9.20
CA LEU A 319 10.63 -0.68 9.41
C LEU A 319 11.33 -2.01 9.11
N GLY A 320 11.41 -2.89 10.09
CA GLY A 320 11.78 -4.28 9.89
C GLY A 320 10.59 -5.09 9.41
N LEU A 321 10.81 -5.97 8.43
CA LEU A 321 9.81 -6.90 7.92
C LEU A 321 10.40 -8.29 7.77
N GLU A 322 9.66 -9.30 8.19
CA GLU A 322 10.09 -10.69 8.08
C GLU A 322 9.32 -11.39 6.95
N SER A 323 7.99 -11.40 7.04
CA SER A 323 7.13 -12.11 6.10
C SER A 323 5.68 -11.63 6.18
N VAL A 324 4.94 -11.93 5.12
CA VAL A 324 3.52 -11.60 4.94
C VAL A 324 2.77 -12.85 4.48
N TYR A 325 1.70 -13.17 5.19
CA TYR A 325 0.84 -14.32 4.93
C TYR A 325 -0.62 -13.88 4.82
N ALA A 326 -1.42 -14.63 4.08
CA ALA A 326 -2.86 -14.65 4.24
C ALA A 326 -3.24 -15.88 5.07
N VAL A 327 -4.06 -15.70 6.11
CA VAL A 327 -4.42 -16.78 7.06
C VAL A 327 -5.93 -16.95 7.15
N GLY A 328 -6.36 -18.20 7.34
CA GLY A 328 -7.76 -18.59 7.49
C GLY A 328 -8.26 -18.28 8.89
N GLU A 329 -7.46 -18.69 9.88
CA GLU A 329 -7.74 -18.59 11.30
C GLU A 329 -6.54 -17.96 12.02
N LEU A 330 -6.79 -17.31 13.16
CA LEU A 330 -5.72 -16.66 13.93
C LEU A 330 -4.76 -17.67 14.56
N ASP A 331 -5.21 -18.89 14.82
CA ASP A 331 -4.39 -19.96 15.42
C ASP A 331 -3.28 -20.44 14.46
N GLU A 332 -3.45 -20.23 13.14
CA GLU A 332 -2.40 -20.52 12.15
C GLU A 332 -1.16 -19.63 12.32
N LEU A 333 -1.29 -18.47 12.98
CA LEU A 333 -0.19 -17.52 13.16
C LEU A 333 0.93 -18.06 14.05
N ASP A 334 0.56 -18.86 15.05
CA ASP A 334 1.53 -19.46 15.96
C ASP A 334 2.44 -20.45 15.23
N GLY A 335 1.90 -21.21 14.27
CA GLY A 335 2.70 -22.12 13.45
C GLY A 335 3.60 -21.42 12.42
N VAL A 336 3.26 -20.19 12.04
CA VAL A 336 3.91 -19.49 10.92
C VAL A 336 5.08 -18.60 11.37
N PHE A 337 5.01 -18.00 12.55
CA PHE A 337 6.02 -17.06 13.05
C PHE A 337 6.91 -17.63 14.17
N GLN A 338 6.79 -18.94 14.49
CA GLN A 338 7.63 -19.64 15.47
C GLN A 338 8.90 -20.30 14.87
N SER A 339 9.20 -20.12 13.59
CA SER A 339 10.38 -20.68 12.92
C SER A 339 11.57 -19.71 12.85
#